data_AF-G0QE80-F1
#
_entry.id   AF-G0QE80-F1
#
_cell.length_a   1.000
_cell.length_b   1.000
_cell.length_c   1.000
_cell.angle_alpha   90.00
_cell.angle_beta   90.00
_cell.angle_gamma   90.00
#
_symmetry.space_group_name_H-M   'P 1'
#
loop_
_entity.id
_entity.type
_entity.pdbx_description
1 polymer ?
#
loop_
_entity_poly.entity_id
_entity_poly.type
_entity_poly.pdbx_seq_one_letter_code
_entity_poly.pdbx_strand_id
1 'polypeptide(L)'
;MGLDEFKTSEQTNSPSNTGNRWSGEEKLKIIRHIHEKHGDVNRDLIGSSKKAPSVKTYTYNYGSIAEAQIEAGISPSEIDGIVECESCNTHYTNIAKHWAQSPCSQNDISDKQKQILIGHLMGDATLLNRSSKSPRMKWVMANRDYMLWLDQKLGWVSNGVSLKQSSCEVNSKLDNGDFSTGE
;
A
#
# COMPACT_ATOMS: atom_id res chain seq x y z
N MET A 1 3.10 -38.87 15.40
CA MET A 1 2.92 -37.98 14.24
C MET A 1 1.82 -37.01 14.63
N GLY A 2 2.22 -35.90 15.26
CA GLY A 2 1.32 -34.93 15.89
C GLY A 2 0.80 -33.94 14.86
N LEU A 3 -0.51 -33.71 14.88
CA LEU A 3 -1.16 -32.61 14.19
C LEU A 3 -0.94 -31.37 15.06
N ASP A 4 -0.02 -30.49 14.65
CA ASP A 4 0.14 -29.20 15.30
C ASP A 4 -1.01 -28.28 14.91
N GLU A 5 -1.61 -27.74 15.97
CA GLU A 5 -2.85 -26.99 16.00
C GLU A 5 -2.70 -25.66 15.26
N PHE A 6 -3.46 -25.48 14.18
CA PHE A 6 -3.78 -24.17 13.65
C PHE A 6 -4.56 -23.41 14.72
N LYS A 7 -3.89 -22.53 15.46
CA LYS A 7 -4.54 -21.51 16.28
C LYS A 7 -5.21 -20.49 15.35
N THR A 8 -6.43 -20.77 14.94
CA THR A 8 -7.41 -19.76 14.55
C THR A 8 -7.70 -18.94 15.80
N SER A 9 -7.06 -17.79 15.94
CA SER A 9 -7.47 -16.78 16.91
C SER A 9 -8.77 -16.16 16.42
N GLU A 10 -9.90 -16.77 16.77
CA GLU A 10 -11.20 -16.09 16.81
C GLU A 10 -11.15 -14.98 17.86
N GLN A 11 -10.67 -13.81 17.47
CA GLN A 11 -10.99 -12.57 18.16
C GLN A 11 -12.22 -11.97 17.48
N THR A 12 -13.39 -12.38 17.93
CA THR A 12 -14.63 -11.64 17.65
C THR A 12 -14.52 -10.28 18.32
N ASN A 13 -14.10 -9.27 17.55
CA ASN A 13 -14.05 -7.89 18.00
C ASN A 13 -15.45 -7.42 18.43
N SER A 14 -15.55 -7.01 19.69
CA SER A 14 -16.70 -6.31 20.28
C SER A 14 -17.06 -5.04 19.48
N PRO A 15 -18.34 -4.67 19.38
CA PRO A 15 -18.79 -3.56 18.56
C PRO A 15 -18.60 -2.22 19.30
N SER A 16 -17.54 -1.47 18.98
CA SER A 16 -17.43 -0.08 19.42
C SER A 16 -18.02 0.87 18.37
N ASN A 17 -19.27 1.24 18.65
CA ASN A 17 -20.06 2.30 18.05
C ASN A 17 -19.39 3.68 18.27
N THR A 18 -19.06 4.38 17.17
CA THR A 18 -19.17 5.86 17.07
C THR A 18 -19.46 6.24 15.61
N GLY A 19 -20.71 6.58 15.29
CA GLY A 19 -21.09 7.33 14.07
C GLY A 19 -20.80 6.72 12.69
N ASN A 20 -20.38 5.46 12.59
CA ASN A 20 -19.99 4.87 11.32
C ASN A 20 -21.19 4.24 10.62
N ARG A 21 -21.56 4.77 9.44
CA ARG A 21 -22.68 4.29 8.60
C ARG A 21 -22.53 2.81 8.16
N TRP A 22 -21.35 2.22 8.31
CA TRP A 22 -21.01 0.89 7.82
C TRP A 22 -20.59 -0.04 8.96
N SER A 23 -21.24 -1.19 9.07
CA SER A 23 -20.80 -2.29 9.93
C SER A 23 -19.54 -2.95 9.40
N GLY A 24 -18.80 -3.67 10.27
CA GLY A 24 -17.60 -4.41 9.86
C GLY A 24 -17.88 -5.43 8.75
N GLU A 25 -18.99 -6.16 8.85
CA GLU A 25 -19.36 -7.18 7.87
C GLU A 25 -19.73 -6.57 6.51
N GLU A 26 -20.44 -5.44 6.48
CA GLU A 26 -20.77 -4.74 5.23
C GLU A 26 -19.52 -4.28 4.49
N LYS A 27 -18.50 -3.79 5.23
CA LYS A 27 -17.22 -3.36 4.66
C LYS A 27 -16.52 -4.52 3.93
N LEU A 28 -16.49 -5.71 4.55
CA LEU A 28 -15.88 -6.91 3.99
C LEU A 28 -16.67 -7.48 2.80
N LYS A 29 -18.01 -7.41 2.84
CA LYS A 29 -18.87 -7.78 1.69
C LYS A 29 -18.58 -6.92 0.47
N ILE A 30 -18.36 -5.62 0.67
CA ILE A 30 -18.04 -4.69 -0.42
C ILE A 30 -16.66 -5.01 -1.01
N ILE A 31 -15.66 -5.31 -0.18
CA ILE A 31 -14.33 -5.73 -0.66
C ILE A 31 -14.44 -7.00 -1.52
N ARG A 32 -15.14 -8.02 -1.04
CA ARG A 32 -15.38 -9.25 -1.82
C ARG A 32 -16.04 -8.95 -3.15
N HIS A 33 -17.08 -8.13 -3.16
CA HIS A 33 -17.78 -7.78 -4.39
C HIS A 33 -16.88 -7.04 -5.40
N ILE A 34 -16.01 -6.14 -4.93
CA ILE A 34 -15.04 -5.46 -5.80
C ILE A 34 -14.05 -6.48 -6.37
N HIS A 35 -13.52 -7.37 -5.53
CA HIS A 35 -12.59 -8.41 -5.93
C HIS A 35 -13.20 -9.38 -6.96
N GLU A 36 -14.39 -9.90 -6.70
CA GLU A 36 -15.12 -10.79 -7.63
C GLU A 36 -15.36 -10.13 -8.99
N LYS A 37 -15.60 -8.83 -9.01
CA LYS A 37 -15.92 -8.09 -10.23
C LYS A 37 -14.68 -7.71 -11.04
N HIS A 38 -13.58 -7.38 -10.38
CA HIS A 38 -12.41 -6.77 -11.03
C HIS A 38 -11.14 -7.64 -10.97
N GLY A 39 -11.13 -8.70 -10.16
CA GLY A 39 -9.96 -9.54 -9.89
C GLY A 39 -8.91 -8.89 -8.98
N ASP A 40 -9.14 -7.67 -8.50
CA ASP A 40 -8.25 -6.92 -7.61
C ASP A 40 -9.05 -5.89 -6.79
N VAL A 41 -8.48 -5.41 -5.69
CA VAL A 41 -9.04 -4.35 -4.85
C VAL A 41 -7.97 -3.29 -4.56
N ASN A 42 -7.98 -2.23 -5.35
CA ASN A 42 -7.10 -1.09 -5.14
C ASN A 42 -7.87 0.19 -4.73
N ARG A 43 -7.11 1.23 -4.37
CA ARG A 43 -7.68 2.51 -3.90
C ARG A 43 -8.60 3.16 -4.93
N ASP A 44 -8.27 3.06 -6.21
CA ASP A 44 -9.02 3.71 -7.28
C ASP A 44 -10.36 3.00 -7.51
N LEU A 45 -10.39 1.67 -7.42
CA LEU A 45 -11.62 0.87 -7.48
C LEU A 45 -12.56 1.17 -6.31
N ILE A 46 -12.02 1.22 -5.07
CA ILE A 46 -12.80 1.59 -3.88
C ILE A 46 -13.33 3.03 -4.04
N GLY A 47 -12.47 3.98 -4.39
CA GLY A 47 -12.83 5.40 -4.54
C GLY A 47 -13.86 5.66 -5.63
N SER A 48 -13.84 4.88 -6.71
CA SER A 48 -14.80 4.99 -7.82
C SER A 48 -16.18 4.42 -7.48
N SER A 49 -16.28 3.58 -6.45
CA SER A 49 -17.53 2.92 -6.09
C SER A 49 -18.38 3.79 -5.15
N LYS A 50 -19.49 4.35 -5.68
CA LYS A 50 -20.43 5.21 -4.91
C LYS A 50 -21.04 4.55 -3.66
N LYS A 51 -20.98 3.22 -3.58
CA LYS A 51 -21.53 2.41 -2.49
C LYS A 51 -20.47 1.85 -1.54
N ALA A 52 -19.19 2.21 -1.69
CA ALA A 52 -18.17 1.80 -0.74
C ALA A 52 -17.88 2.86 0.33
N PRO A 53 -17.49 2.44 1.53
CA PRO A 53 -16.77 3.30 2.46
C PRO A 53 -15.51 3.88 1.80
N SER A 54 -15.06 5.02 2.32
CA SER A 54 -13.79 5.59 1.89
C SER A 54 -12.63 4.64 2.17
N VAL A 55 -11.59 4.70 1.35
CA VAL A 55 -10.30 4.02 1.61
C VAL A 55 -9.80 4.26 3.04
N LYS A 56 -9.92 5.49 3.55
CA LYS A 56 -9.52 5.84 4.91
C LYS A 56 -10.30 5.03 5.95
N THR A 57 -11.59 4.78 5.71
CA THR A 57 -12.42 3.97 6.60
C THR A 57 -11.84 2.56 6.75
N TYR A 58 -11.37 1.94 5.67
CA TYR A 58 -10.72 0.64 5.75
C TYR A 58 -9.40 0.71 6.52
N THR A 59 -8.54 1.68 6.20
CA THR A 59 -7.27 1.91 6.92
C THR A 59 -7.47 2.10 8.43
N TYR A 60 -8.51 2.82 8.87
CA TYR A 60 -8.79 3.02 10.29
C TYR A 60 -9.30 1.77 11.01
N ASN A 61 -10.09 0.93 10.34
CA ASN A 61 -10.70 -0.24 10.99
C ASN A 61 -9.80 -1.48 10.94
N TYR A 62 -9.00 -1.63 9.88
CA TYR A 62 -8.24 -2.85 9.59
C TYR A 62 -6.73 -2.62 9.49
N GLY A 63 -6.26 -1.37 9.55
CA GLY A 63 -4.85 -1.00 9.34
C GLY A 63 -4.53 -0.69 7.87
N SER A 64 -4.94 -1.56 6.95
CA SER A 64 -4.70 -1.43 5.51
C SER A 64 -5.81 -2.07 4.66
N ILE A 65 -5.83 -1.80 3.35
CA ILE A 65 -6.79 -2.45 2.42
C ILE A 65 -6.48 -3.95 2.30
N ALA A 66 -5.19 -4.31 2.23
CA ALA A 66 -4.75 -5.70 2.17
C ALA A 66 -5.20 -6.51 3.39
N GLU A 67 -5.04 -5.97 4.60
CA GLU A 67 -5.56 -6.63 5.82
C GLU A 67 -7.08 -6.80 5.76
N ALA A 68 -7.79 -5.80 5.23
CA ALA A 68 -9.23 -5.91 5.01
C ALA A 68 -9.61 -6.94 3.92
N GLN A 69 -8.76 -7.18 2.91
CA GLN A 69 -8.94 -8.23 1.90
C GLN A 69 -8.72 -9.63 2.49
N ILE A 70 -7.68 -9.81 3.30
CA ILE A 70 -7.40 -11.05 4.02
C ILE A 70 -8.57 -11.38 4.96
N GLU A 71 -9.02 -10.40 5.74
CA GLU A 71 -10.19 -10.53 6.63
C GLU A 71 -11.48 -10.83 5.84
N ALA A 72 -11.56 -10.38 4.58
CA ALA A 72 -12.68 -10.67 3.69
C ALA A 72 -12.60 -12.07 3.06
N GLY A 73 -11.54 -12.84 3.33
CA GLY A 73 -11.32 -14.21 2.83
C GLY A 73 -10.58 -14.29 1.50
N ILE A 74 -9.95 -13.21 1.04
CA ILE A 74 -9.11 -13.21 -0.16
C ILE A 74 -7.73 -13.75 0.23
N SER A 75 -7.17 -14.68 -0.54
CA SER A 75 -5.88 -15.27 -0.20
C SER A 75 -4.75 -14.23 -0.37
N PRO A 76 -3.72 -14.22 0.49
CA PRO A 76 -2.61 -13.27 0.37
C PRO A 76 -1.89 -13.32 -0.99
N SER A 77 -1.87 -14.50 -1.64
CA SER A 77 -1.29 -14.70 -2.97
C SER A 77 -2.06 -14.01 -4.10
N GLU A 78 -3.33 -13.65 -3.88
CA GLU A 78 -4.16 -12.94 -4.87
C GLU A 78 -4.08 -11.41 -4.71
N ILE A 79 -3.44 -10.93 -3.64
CA ILE A 79 -3.37 -9.50 -3.34
C ILE A 79 -2.05 -8.94 -3.85
N ASP A 80 -2.15 -7.98 -4.77
CA ASP A 80 -0.96 -7.32 -5.32
C ASP A 80 -0.20 -6.53 -4.25
N GLY A 81 1.13 -6.59 -4.31
CA GLY A 81 2.03 -5.86 -3.42
C GLY A 81 2.12 -6.35 -1.98
N ILE A 82 1.54 -7.51 -1.63
CA ILE A 82 1.81 -8.17 -0.34
C ILE A 82 3.11 -8.96 -0.43
N VAL A 83 3.94 -8.82 0.61
CA VAL A 83 5.18 -9.58 0.77
C VAL A 83 5.19 -10.25 2.13
N GLU A 84 5.50 -11.54 2.17
CA GLU A 84 5.71 -12.29 3.39
C GLU A 84 7.12 -12.07 3.94
N CYS A 85 7.24 -11.87 5.25
CA CYS A 85 8.52 -11.83 5.93
C CYS A 85 8.96 -13.24 6.34
N GLU A 86 10.09 -13.72 5.83
CA GLU A 86 10.62 -15.06 6.12
C GLU A 86 10.99 -15.28 7.60
N SER A 87 11.20 -14.20 8.36
CA SER A 87 11.54 -14.30 9.79
C SER A 87 10.33 -14.52 10.69
N CYS A 88 9.17 -13.97 10.34
CA CYS A 88 7.97 -14.00 11.18
C CYS A 88 6.72 -14.55 10.49
N ASN A 89 6.84 -15.00 9.23
CA ASN A 89 5.76 -15.53 8.38
C ASN A 89 4.49 -14.66 8.37
N THR A 90 4.70 -13.34 8.50
CA THR A 90 3.62 -12.36 8.49
C THR A 90 3.66 -11.58 7.18
N HIS A 91 2.48 -11.30 6.65
CA HIS A 91 2.28 -10.63 5.37
C HIS A 91 2.21 -9.12 5.57
N TYR A 92 2.91 -8.36 4.74
CA TYR A 92 2.98 -6.90 4.84
C TYR A 92 2.79 -6.24 3.48
N THR A 93 2.04 -5.14 3.47
CA THR A 93 1.98 -4.20 2.33
C THR A 93 3.22 -3.33 2.22
N ASN A 94 3.96 -3.17 3.32
CA ASN A 94 5.19 -2.42 3.38
C ASN A 94 6.18 -3.14 4.31
N ILE A 95 6.85 -4.16 3.75
CA ILE A 95 7.82 -4.96 4.48
C ILE A 95 9.04 -4.15 4.92
N ALA A 96 9.40 -3.10 4.19
CA ALA A 96 10.48 -2.19 4.56
C ALA A 96 10.20 -1.49 5.91
N LYS A 97 8.96 -1.04 6.14
CA LYS A 97 8.55 -0.47 7.43
C LYS A 97 8.61 -1.52 8.54
N HIS A 98 8.22 -2.76 8.25
CA HIS A 98 8.33 -3.86 9.20
C HIS A 98 9.78 -4.07 9.65
N TRP A 99 10.74 -4.23 8.75
CA TRP A 99 12.15 -4.40 9.15
C TRP A 99 12.75 -3.18 9.84
N ALA A 100 12.30 -1.97 9.50
CA ALA A 100 12.75 -0.76 10.19
C ALA A 100 12.27 -0.68 11.65
N GLN A 101 11.19 -1.39 12.01
CA GLN A 101 10.52 -1.29 13.31
C GLN A 101 10.57 -2.59 14.13
N SER A 102 11.09 -3.68 13.56
CA SER A 102 11.11 -5.01 14.18
C SER A 102 12.53 -5.55 14.27
N PRO A 103 12.76 -6.57 15.13
CA PRO A 103 14.05 -7.26 15.18
C PRO A 103 14.25 -8.28 14.03
N CYS A 104 13.29 -8.40 13.10
CA CYS A 104 13.37 -9.36 12.01
C CYS A 104 14.52 -9.02 11.07
N SER A 105 15.20 -10.06 10.58
CA SER A 105 16.29 -9.89 9.60
C SER A 105 15.71 -9.54 8.24
N GLN A 106 16.33 -8.55 7.59
CA GLN A 106 15.98 -8.15 6.24
C GLN A 106 16.57 -9.14 5.23
N ASN A 107 15.82 -9.44 4.18
CA ASN A 107 16.31 -10.23 3.06
C ASN A 107 17.41 -9.46 2.30
N ASP A 108 18.43 -10.17 1.85
CA ASP A 108 19.46 -9.56 1.02
C ASP A 108 18.89 -9.08 -0.31
N ILE A 109 19.24 -7.84 -0.69
CA ILE A 109 18.92 -7.31 -2.01
C ILE A 109 19.75 -8.07 -3.04
N SER A 110 19.10 -8.65 -4.05
CA SER A 110 19.80 -9.39 -5.10
C SER A 110 20.78 -8.49 -5.86
N ASP A 111 21.85 -9.07 -6.41
CA ASP A 111 22.85 -8.29 -7.16
C ASP A 111 22.22 -7.58 -8.37
N LYS A 112 21.22 -8.19 -9.00
CA LYS A 112 20.47 -7.55 -10.08
C LYS A 112 19.72 -6.30 -9.60
N GLN A 113 19.04 -6.36 -8.45
CA GLN A 113 18.40 -5.19 -7.86
C GLN A 113 19.45 -4.13 -7.48
N LYS A 114 20.58 -4.52 -6.88
CA LYS A 114 21.69 -3.58 -6.58
C LYS A 114 22.17 -2.85 -7.83
N GLN A 115 22.39 -3.56 -8.94
CA GLN A 115 22.81 -2.95 -10.21
C GLN A 115 21.77 -1.98 -10.76
N ILE A 116 20.47 -2.32 -10.69
CA ILE A 116 19.39 -1.40 -11.07
C ILE A 116 19.44 -0.13 -10.21
N LEU A 117 19.57 -0.28 -8.88
CA LEU A 117 19.62 0.85 -7.95
C LEU A 117 20.85 1.74 -8.20
N ILE A 118 22.03 1.14 -8.43
CA ILE A 118 23.27 1.86 -8.77
C ILE A 118 23.12 2.64 -10.07
N GLY A 119 22.63 1.99 -11.14
CA GLY A 119 22.45 2.63 -12.43
C GLY A 119 21.55 3.86 -12.36
N HIS A 120 20.46 3.79 -11.59
CA HIS A 120 19.62 4.96 -11.39
C HIS A 120 20.24 6.01 -10.47
N LEU A 121 21.00 5.60 -9.45
CA LEU A 121 21.71 6.52 -8.58
C LEU A 121 22.74 7.37 -9.34
N MET A 122 23.28 6.82 -10.42
CA MET A 122 24.21 7.53 -11.32
C MET A 122 23.49 8.49 -12.29
N GLY A 123 22.17 8.41 -12.43
CA GLY A 123 21.38 9.23 -13.34
C GLY A 123 20.28 10.01 -12.63
N ASP A 124 19.05 9.50 -12.72
CA ASP A 124 17.82 10.25 -12.41
C ASP A 124 17.32 10.09 -10.96
N ALA A 125 18.00 9.31 -10.12
CA ALA A 125 17.54 9.09 -8.76
C ALA A 125 18.09 10.11 -7.76
N THR A 126 17.24 10.53 -6.83
CA THR A 126 17.64 11.39 -5.71
C THR A 126 17.66 10.59 -4.41
N LEU A 127 18.81 10.55 -3.74
CA LEU A 127 18.89 10.06 -2.35
C LEU A 127 18.40 11.12 -1.37
N LEU A 128 17.34 10.78 -0.65
CA LEU A 128 16.77 11.49 0.47
C LEU A 128 17.33 10.94 1.79
N ASN A 129 17.44 11.80 2.81
CA ASN A 129 17.87 11.41 4.16
C ASN A 129 19.22 10.68 4.23
N ARG A 130 20.21 11.15 3.47
CA ARG A 130 21.54 10.50 3.32
C ARG A 130 22.24 10.19 4.65
N SER A 131 22.05 11.03 5.66
CA SER A 131 22.67 10.88 6.98
C SER A 131 21.82 10.06 7.97
N SER A 132 20.66 9.56 7.56
CA SER A 132 19.79 8.76 8.42
C SER A 132 20.14 7.27 8.34
N LYS A 133 19.71 6.49 9.36
CA LYS A 133 19.83 5.03 9.35
C LYS A 133 19.05 4.34 8.21
N SER A 134 18.13 5.06 7.56
CA SER A 134 17.27 4.52 6.51
C SER A 134 17.17 5.53 5.35
N PRO A 135 18.23 5.66 4.53
CA PRO A 135 18.20 6.51 3.35
C PRO A 135 17.11 6.01 2.39
N ARG A 136 16.47 6.94 1.69
CA ARG A 136 15.42 6.61 0.72
C ARG A 136 15.83 7.11 -0.65
N MET A 137 15.66 6.28 -1.65
CA MET A 137 15.84 6.69 -3.04
C MET A 137 14.49 7.11 -3.62
N LYS A 138 14.44 8.24 -4.31
CA LYS A 138 13.26 8.77 -4.97
C LYS A 138 13.54 8.94 -6.45
N TRP A 139 12.63 8.44 -7.27
CA TRP A 139 12.60 8.65 -8.71
C TRP A 139 11.41 9.52 -9.08
N VAL A 140 11.62 10.43 -10.02
CA VAL A 140 10.56 11.25 -10.60
C VAL A 140 10.74 11.19 -12.11
N MET A 141 9.78 10.60 -12.80
CA MET A 141 9.83 10.35 -14.24
C MET A 141 8.44 10.56 -14.87
N ALA A 142 8.41 10.98 -16.14
CA ALA A 142 7.18 11.15 -16.92
C ALA A 142 6.62 9.83 -17.49
N ASN A 143 7.50 8.87 -17.82
CA ASN A 143 7.12 7.54 -18.30
C ASN A 143 6.60 6.65 -17.16
N ARG A 144 5.28 6.51 -17.07
CA ARG A 144 4.60 5.68 -16.07
C ARG A 144 4.91 4.20 -16.21
N ASP A 145 4.96 3.69 -17.44
CA ASP A 145 5.13 2.25 -17.70
C ASP A 145 6.52 1.77 -17.26
N TYR A 146 7.53 2.62 -17.47
CA TYR A 146 8.87 2.35 -16.94
C TYR A 146 8.88 2.32 -15.41
N MET A 147 8.18 3.24 -14.75
CA MET A 147 8.08 3.25 -13.29
C MET A 147 7.40 1.98 -12.76
N LEU A 148 6.34 1.50 -13.43
CA LEU A 148 5.68 0.24 -13.07
C LEU A 148 6.59 -0.97 -13.31
N TRP A 149 7.32 -1.00 -14.42
CA TRP A 149 8.33 -2.04 -14.66
C TRP A 149 9.41 -2.03 -13.58
N LEU A 150 9.89 -0.85 -13.18
CA LEU A 150 10.91 -0.70 -12.15
C LEU A 150 10.42 -1.20 -10.80
N ASP A 151 9.19 -0.83 -10.42
CA ASP A 151 8.50 -1.31 -9.22
C ASP A 151 8.43 -2.84 -9.21
N GLN A 152 8.00 -3.44 -10.32
CA GLN A 152 7.97 -4.89 -10.49
C GLN A 152 9.35 -5.55 -10.36
N LYS A 153 10.42 -4.94 -10.91
CA LYS A 153 11.78 -5.48 -10.81
C LYS A 153 12.41 -5.33 -9.43
N LEU A 154 12.04 -4.27 -8.71
CA LEU A 154 12.51 -4.04 -7.34
C LEU A 154 11.69 -4.85 -6.33
N GLY A 155 10.44 -5.19 -6.65
CA GLY A 155 9.54 -5.96 -5.80
C GLY A 155 9.43 -5.29 -4.43
N TRP A 156 9.71 -6.06 -3.38
CA TRP A 156 9.62 -5.62 -1.99
C TRP A 156 10.50 -4.43 -1.62
N VAL A 157 11.56 -4.15 -2.41
CA VAL A 157 12.47 -3.01 -2.18
C VAL A 157 11.79 -1.68 -2.51
N SER A 158 10.81 -1.70 -3.41
CA SER A 158 10.05 -0.51 -3.80
C SER A 158 8.90 -0.23 -2.82
N ASN A 159 8.36 0.99 -2.87
CA ASN A 159 7.20 1.40 -2.08
C ASN A 159 6.02 1.81 -2.98
N GLY A 160 5.96 1.23 -4.17
CA GLY A 160 4.94 1.53 -5.17
C GLY A 160 5.22 2.79 -6.00
N VAL A 161 4.42 2.95 -7.05
CA VAL A 161 4.43 4.11 -7.94
C VAL A 161 3.23 5.00 -7.64
N SER A 162 3.45 6.31 -7.55
CA SER A 162 2.38 7.30 -7.39
C SER A 162 2.47 8.38 -8.46
N LEU A 163 1.30 8.79 -8.98
CA LEU A 163 1.21 9.91 -9.90
C LEU A 163 1.29 11.22 -9.11
N LYS A 164 2.26 12.06 -9.48
CA LYS A 164 2.31 13.44 -8.98
C LYS A 164 1.45 14.29 -9.92
N GLN A 165 0.49 15.04 -9.37
CA GLN A 165 -0.30 16.00 -10.16
C GLN A 165 0.64 16.89 -10.95
N SER A 166 0.34 17.04 -12.24
CA SER A 166 1.14 17.89 -13.12
C SER A 166 1.03 19.35 -12.68
N SER A 167 2.04 20.16 -12.98
CA SER A 167 1.99 21.61 -12.73
C SER A 167 0.78 22.28 -13.41
N CYS A 168 0.30 21.75 -14.54
CA CYS A 168 -0.92 22.22 -15.21
C CYS A 168 -2.18 22.00 -14.36
N GLU A 169 -2.32 20.85 -13.71
CA GLU A 169 -3.46 20.59 -12.80
C GLU A 169 -3.44 21.53 -11.59
N VAL A 170 -2.26 21.85 -11.06
CA VAL A 170 -2.13 22.78 -9.92
C VAL A 170 -2.53 24.20 -10.34
N ASN A 171 -2.11 24.67 -11.52
CA ASN A 171 -2.48 26.00 -12.03
C ASN A 171 -3.99 26.11 -12.32
N SER A 172 -4.60 25.08 -12.91
CA SER A 172 -6.05 25.08 -13.17
C SER A 172 -6.92 25.16 -11.90
N LYS A 173 -6.36 24.79 -10.73
CA LYS A 173 -7.05 24.95 -9.44
C LYS A 173 -6.86 26.33 -8.82
N LEU A 174 -5.79 27.04 -9.17
CA LEU A 174 -5.54 28.42 -8.72
C LEU A 174 -6.44 29.41 -9.46
N ASP A 175 -6.71 29.19 -10.75
CA ASP A 175 -7.59 30.08 -11.54
C ASP A 175 -9.08 29.98 -11.15
N ASN A 176 -9.48 28.93 -10.43
CA ASN A 176 -10.85 28.76 -9.93
C ASN A 176 -11.02 29.19 -8.46
N GLY A 177 -9.96 29.71 -7.83
CA GLY A 177 -9.97 30.20 -6.45
C GLY A 177 -10.42 31.66 -6.38
N ASP A 178 -11.72 31.85 -6.15
CA ASP A 178 -12.37 33.12 -5.81
C ASP A 178 -11.61 33.86 -4.69
N PHE A 179 -10.90 34.93 -5.06
CA PHE A 179 -10.08 35.74 -4.16
C PHE A 179 -10.98 36.76 -3.46
N SER A 180 -11.84 36.32 -2.55
CA SER A 180 -12.56 37.20 -1.64
C SER A 180 -11.73 37.41 -0.36
N THR A 181 -10.73 38.28 -0.40
CA THR A 181 -10.16 38.86 0.83
C THR A 181 -11.16 39.85 1.39
N GLY A 182 -11.89 39.44 2.42
CA GLY A 182 -12.65 40.36 3.27
C GLY A 182 -11.70 41.16 4.15
N GLU A 183 -11.86 42.48 4.10
CA GLU A 183 -11.26 43.47 5.00
C GLU A 183 -11.73 43.32 6.45
#